data_AF-A0A2G8JP17-F1
#
_entry.id   AF-A0A2G8JP17-F1
#
_cell.length_a   1.000
_cell.length_b   1.000
_cell.length_c   1.000
_cell.angle_alpha   90.00
_cell.angle_beta   90.00
_cell.angle_gamma   90.00
#
_symmetry.space_group_name_H-M   'P 1'
#
loop_
_entity.id
_entity.type
_entity.pdbx_description
1 polymer ?
#
loop_
_entity_poly.entity_id
_entity_poly.type
_entity_poly.pdbx_seq_one_letter_code
_entity_poly.pdbx_strand_id
1 'polypeptide(L)'
;MAMFFNLNDDCRTWLQCAWTAFEYIYVCFFAAVCYFLYLKRVILEESCKKTADYIKKHAGEMDLCLNKVRRLFKDYIQLRRLLLPWLTFVLFNATFGITVVVTWNYHLIFPKGNQTTAMFTIETAEGKGDNPHSICPYSCDQISFLEDKHYVYIIYNMLVACRHLMTAVLSFFVVGGMDLKYIWDRFRIKIYYKFTAKNFPFWKSLKKFVDSLHPQTTVANLLSFFIPMVGFATALLSKNVDDF
;
A
#
# COMPACT_ATOMS: atom_id res chain seq x y z
N MET A 1 13.73 -17.00 -27.36
CA MET A 1 12.31 -17.40 -27.51
C MET A 1 11.61 -16.26 -28.22
N ALA A 2 11.67 -16.26 -29.55
CA ALA A 2 11.04 -15.24 -30.39
C ALA A 2 9.56 -15.63 -30.56
N MET A 3 8.66 -14.85 -29.97
CA MET A 3 7.24 -14.96 -30.29
C MET A 3 7.02 -14.30 -31.65
N PHE A 4 6.71 -15.11 -32.66
CA PHE A 4 6.17 -14.61 -33.92
C PHE A 4 4.72 -14.21 -33.65
N PHE A 5 4.48 -12.89 -33.65
CA PHE A 5 3.16 -12.29 -33.56
C PHE A 5 2.49 -12.31 -34.95
N ASN A 6 1.22 -12.70 -34.97
CA ASN A 6 0.44 -12.89 -36.19
C ASN A 6 -0.56 -11.73 -36.26
N LEU A 7 -0.48 -10.89 -37.30
CA LEU A 7 -1.04 -9.53 -37.35
C LEU A 7 -2.54 -9.37 -37.02
N ASN A 8 -3.34 -10.43 -37.10
CA ASN A 8 -4.78 -10.37 -36.79
C ASN A 8 -5.13 -10.72 -35.33
N ASP A 9 -4.27 -11.43 -34.59
CA ASP A 9 -4.41 -11.63 -33.14
C ASP A 9 -3.75 -10.49 -32.33
N ASP A 10 -3.10 -9.55 -33.02
CA ASP A 10 -2.17 -8.59 -32.41
C ASP A 10 -2.85 -7.46 -31.63
N CYS A 11 -4.09 -7.08 -31.96
CA CYS A 11 -4.74 -5.95 -31.27
C CYS A 11 -5.05 -6.27 -29.79
N ARG A 12 -5.54 -7.49 -29.52
CA ARG A 12 -5.81 -7.96 -28.15
C ARG A 12 -4.53 -8.30 -27.42
N THR A 13 -3.55 -8.88 -28.12
CA THR A 13 -2.31 -9.34 -27.52
C THR A 13 -1.39 -8.17 -27.15
N TRP A 14 -1.34 -7.10 -27.97
CA TRP A 14 -0.62 -5.87 -27.62
C TRP A 14 -1.13 -5.29 -26.29
N LEU A 15 -2.44 -5.16 -26.13
CA LEU A 15 -3.02 -4.56 -24.91
C LEU A 15 -2.68 -5.37 -23.66
N GLN A 16 -2.68 -6.71 -23.77
CA GLN A 16 -2.27 -7.61 -22.71
C GLN A 16 -0.77 -7.49 -22.41
N CYS A 17 0.09 -7.42 -23.43
CA CYS A 17 1.52 -7.20 -23.28
C CYS A 17 1.83 -5.84 -22.62
N ALA A 18 1.14 -4.78 -23.04
CA ALA A 18 1.28 -3.45 -22.45
C ALA A 18 0.84 -3.43 -20.98
N TRP A 19 -0.28 -4.08 -20.67
CA TRP A 19 -0.79 -4.20 -19.30
C TRP A 19 0.19 -4.97 -18.40
N THR A 20 0.67 -6.13 -18.85
CA THR A 20 1.64 -6.95 -18.09
C THR A 20 2.98 -6.24 -17.89
N ALA A 21 3.48 -5.51 -18.91
CA ALA A 21 4.66 -4.68 -18.77
C ALA A 21 4.46 -3.55 -17.74
N PHE A 22 3.32 -2.87 -17.78
CA PHE A 22 2.98 -1.83 -16.79
C PHE A 22 2.92 -2.40 -15.37
N GLU A 23 2.29 -3.56 -15.19
CA GLU A 23 2.21 -4.25 -13.90
C GLU A 23 3.59 -4.67 -13.38
N TYR A 24 4.46 -5.17 -14.26
CA TYR A 24 5.83 -5.50 -13.90
C TYR A 24 6.62 -4.27 -13.44
N ILE A 25 6.54 -3.17 -14.19
CA ILE A 25 7.17 -1.89 -13.84
C ILE A 25 6.65 -1.39 -12.48
N TYR A 26 5.34 -1.47 -12.26
CA TYR A 26 4.71 -1.09 -10.99
C TYR A 26 5.28 -1.90 -9.82
N VAL A 27 5.36 -3.24 -9.94
CA VAL A 27 5.90 -4.12 -8.89
C VAL A 27 7.38 -3.80 -8.62
N CYS A 28 8.19 -3.62 -9.66
CA CYS A 28 9.61 -3.26 -9.51
C CYS A 28 9.78 -1.91 -8.81
N PHE A 29 9.04 -0.89 -9.24
CA PHE A 29 9.06 0.43 -8.62
C PHE A 29 8.64 0.36 -7.15
N PHE A 30 7.54 -0.32 -6.86
CA PHE A 30 7.03 -0.52 -5.52
C PHE A 30 8.05 -1.22 -4.61
N ALA A 31 8.67 -2.29 -5.09
CA ALA A 31 9.70 -3.02 -4.35
C ALA A 31 10.92 -2.14 -4.07
N ALA A 32 11.37 -1.34 -5.04
CA ALA A 32 12.48 -0.40 -4.86
C ALA A 32 12.17 0.67 -3.81
N VAL A 33 10.96 1.24 -3.82
CA VAL A 33 10.52 2.21 -2.80
C VAL A 33 10.45 1.57 -1.41
N CYS A 34 9.86 0.37 -1.31
CA CYS A 34 9.82 -0.40 -0.06
C CYS A 34 11.22 -0.67 0.50
N TYR A 35 12.15 -1.10 -0.37
CA TYR A 35 13.54 -1.35 0.02
C TYR A 35 14.23 -0.06 0.49
N PHE A 36 14.03 1.06 -0.19
CA PHE A 36 14.57 2.35 0.21
C PHE A 36 14.06 2.80 1.59
N LEU A 37 12.74 2.70 1.83
CA LEU A 37 12.13 3.03 3.12
C LEU A 37 12.66 2.13 4.23
N TYR A 38 12.83 0.83 3.95
CA TYR A 38 13.43 -0.12 4.88
C TYR A 38 14.86 0.28 5.25
N LEU A 39 15.71 0.60 4.27
CA LEU A 39 17.07 1.06 4.52
C LEU A 39 17.10 2.34 5.37
N LYS A 40 16.24 3.32 5.07
CA LYS A 40 16.16 4.56 5.85
C LYS A 40 15.76 4.30 7.30
N ARG A 41 14.82 3.39 7.53
CA ARG A 41 14.43 2.95 8.87
C ARG A 41 15.61 2.32 9.61
N VAL A 42 16.31 1.36 8.99
CA VAL A 42 17.46 0.68 9.61
C VAL A 42 18.57 1.68 9.97
N ILE A 43 18.88 2.62 9.06
CA ILE A 43 19.85 3.69 9.30
C ILE A 43 19.44 4.56 10.49
N LEU A 44 18.15 4.88 10.62
CA LEU A 44 17.63 5.66 11.73
C LEU A 44 17.75 4.91 13.06
N GLU A 45 17.41 3.62 13.11
CA GLU A 45 17.56 2.79 14.31
C GLU A 45 19.02 2.72 14.78
N GLU A 46 19.95 2.58 13.83
CA GLU A 46 21.38 2.58 14.11
C GLU A 46 21.87 3.96 14.58
N SER A 47 21.35 5.03 13.98
CA SER A 47 21.63 6.42 14.41
C SER A 47 21.12 6.70 15.82
N CYS A 48 19.97 6.14 16.21
CA CYS A 48 19.45 6.20 17.58
C CYS A 48 20.40 5.52 18.58
N LYS A 49 20.94 4.34 18.25
CA LYS A 49 21.92 3.64 19.11
C LYS A 49 23.19 4.47 19.27
N LYS A 50 23.80 4.90 18.15
CA LYS A 50 25.02 5.72 18.14
C LYS A 50 24.84 7.03 18.92
N THR A 51 23.67 7.67 18.79
CA THR A 51 23.36 8.91 19.52
C THR A 51 23.23 8.66 21.03
N ALA A 52 22.55 7.58 21.43
CA ALA A 52 22.44 7.21 22.84
C ALA A 52 23.81 6.88 23.46
N ASP A 53 24.74 6.31 22.70
CA ASP A 53 26.11 6.04 23.17
C ASP A 53 26.97 7.31 23.18
N TYR A 54 26.80 8.20 22.21
CA TYR A 54 27.45 9.51 22.18
C TYR A 54 27.08 10.36 23.41
N ILE A 55 25.79 10.43 23.76
CA ILE A 55 25.29 11.14 24.94
C ILE A 55 25.88 10.56 26.22
N LYS A 56 26.04 9.24 26.30
CA LYS A 56 26.67 8.58 27.46
C LYS A 56 28.12 9.03 27.63
N LYS A 57 28.87 9.16 26.53
CA LYS A 57 30.29 9.56 26.55
C LYS A 57 30.49 11.04 26.89
N HIS A 58 29.56 11.91 26.50
CA HIS A 58 29.64 13.36 26.71
C HIS A 58 28.66 13.83 27.80
N ALA A 59 28.42 13.00 28.82
CA ALA A 59 27.50 13.33 29.89
C ALA A 59 28.07 14.48 30.74
N GLY A 60 27.40 15.63 30.70
CA GLY A 60 27.86 16.90 31.30
C GLY A 60 27.88 18.05 30.28
N GLU A 61 28.09 17.73 29.00
CA GLU A 61 28.09 18.71 27.90
C GLU A 61 26.69 18.80 27.28
N MET A 62 25.83 19.59 27.92
CA MET A 62 24.40 19.67 27.58
C MET A 62 24.15 20.11 26.13
N ASP A 63 24.83 21.17 25.67
CA ASP A 63 24.57 21.75 24.35
C ASP A 63 24.93 20.80 23.19
N LEU A 64 26.04 20.06 23.33
CA LEU A 64 26.46 19.07 22.34
C LEU A 64 25.47 17.91 22.26
N CYS A 65 25.00 17.42 23.41
CA CYS A 65 23.97 16.38 23.48
C CYS A 65 22.64 16.85 22.87
N LEU A 66 22.18 18.05 23.23
CA LEU A 66 20.94 18.63 22.71
C LEU A 66 20.98 18.81 21.19
N ASN A 67 22.08 19.33 20.66
CA ASN A 67 22.26 19.49 19.22
C ASN A 67 22.25 18.15 18.49
N LYS A 68 22.85 17.11 19.07
CA LYS A 68 22.83 15.77 18.49
C LYS A 68 21.42 15.16 18.48
N VAL A 69 20.69 15.27 19.59
CA VAL A 69 19.29 14.80 19.69
C VAL A 69 18.39 15.55 18.71
N ARG A 70 18.56 16.88 18.58
CA ARG A 70 17.77 17.68 17.63
C ARG A 70 17.99 17.26 16.18
N ARG A 71 19.23 16.94 15.78
CA ARG A 71 19.52 16.40 14.44
C ARG A 71 18.86 15.05 14.23
N LEU A 72 19.00 14.12 15.18
CA LEU A 72 18.35 12.81 15.12
C LEU A 72 16.82 12.94 15.00
N PHE A 73 16.22 13.85 15.77
CA PHE A 73 14.79 14.10 15.73
C PHE A 73 14.32 14.70 14.40
N LYS A 74 15.13 15.57 13.78
CA LYS A 74 14.86 16.09 12.44
C LYS A 74 14.82 14.96 11.40
N ASP A 75 15.80 14.06 11.43
CA ASP A 75 15.86 12.91 10.52
C ASP A 75 14.66 11.96 10.74
N TYR A 76 14.29 11.73 12.01
CA TYR A 76 13.10 10.98 12.39
C TYR A 76 11.81 11.60 11.83
N ILE A 77 11.61 12.93 11.98
CA ILE A 77 10.44 13.62 11.44
C ILE A 77 10.40 13.55 9.91
N GLN A 78 11.54 13.72 9.24
CA GLN A 78 11.60 13.63 7.78
C GLN A 78 11.18 12.25 7.28
N LEU A 79 11.70 11.18 7.90
CA LEU A 79 11.29 9.82 7.55
C LEU A 79 9.80 9.60 7.81
N ARG A 80 9.29 10.05 8.96
CA ARG A 80 7.87 9.94 9.32
C ARG A 80 6.97 10.67 8.32
N ARG A 81 7.35 11.87 7.87
CA ARG A 81 6.61 12.65 6.87
C ARG A 81 6.55 11.98 5.50
N LEU A 82 7.58 11.22 5.12
CA LEU A 82 7.58 10.46 3.88
C LEU A 82 6.73 9.18 4.00
N LEU A 83 6.85 8.51 5.14
CA LEU A 83 6.33 7.17 5.35
C LEU A 83 4.83 7.14 5.60
N LEU A 84 4.27 8.16 6.26
CA LEU A 84 2.82 8.22 6.52
C LEU A 84 1.99 8.31 5.22
N PRO A 85 2.22 9.29 4.32
CA PRO A 85 1.49 9.37 3.05
C PRO A 85 1.66 8.11 2.20
N TRP A 86 2.85 7.51 2.22
CA TRP A 86 3.11 6.24 1.55
C TRP A 86 2.22 5.11 2.09
N LEU A 87 2.17 4.92 3.42
CA LEU A 87 1.29 3.92 4.03
C LEU A 87 -0.19 4.17 3.72
N THR A 88 -0.64 5.42 3.80
CA THR A 88 -2.03 5.78 3.45
C THR A 88 -2.33 5.44 2.00
N PHE A 89 -1.41 5.77 1.08
CA PHE A 89 -1.55 5.44 -0.34
C PHE A 89 -1.61 3.93 -0.58
N VAL A 90 -0.73 3.14 0.05
CA VAL A 90 -0.74 1.69 -0.09
C VAL A 90 -2.01 1.08 0.46
N LEU A 91 -2.45 1.53 1.64
CA LEU A 91 -3.67 1.02 2.27
C LEU A 91 -4.91 1.37 1.45
N PHE A 92 -4.99 2.60 0.94
CA PHE A 92 -6.05 3.00 0.03
C PHE A 92 -6.07 2.12 -1.23
N ASN A 93 -4.93 1.92 -1.90
CA ASN A 93 -4.89 1.08 -3.10
C ASN A 93 -5.22 -0.40 -2.81
N ALA A 94 -4.75 -0.94 -1.69
CA ALA A 94 -5.03 -2.32 -1.32
C ALA A 94 -6.52 -2.52 -1.00
N THR A 95 -7.10 -1.64 -0.18
CA THR A 95 -8.53 -1.68 0.17
C THR A 95 -9.40 -1.46 -1.07
N PHE A 96 -9.11 -0.45 -1.88
CA PHE A 96 -9.84 -0.19 -3.12
C PHE A 96 -9.76 -1.37 -4.10
N GLY A 97 -8.56 -1.93 -4.30
CA GLY A 97 -8.37 -3.09 -5.16
C GLY A 97 -9.16 -4.31 -4.69
N ILE A 98 -9.15 -4.59 -3.38
CA ILE A 98 -9.96 -5.68 -2.81
C ILE A 98 -11.45 -5.38 -2.96
N THR A 99 -11.91 -4.15 -2.68
CA THR A 99 -13.32 -3.77 -2.88
C THR A 99 -13.76 -4.01 -4.31
N VAL A 100 -12.98 -3.59 -5.31
CA VAL A 100 -13.29 -3.79 -6.73
C VAL A 100 -13.36 -5.27 -7.07
N VAL A 101 -12.39 -6.08 -6.61
CA VAL A 101 -12.42 -7.54 -6.82
C VAL A 101 -13.68 -8.16 -6.21
N VAL A 102 -14.03 -7.78 -5.00
CA VAL A 102 -15.20 -8.29 -4.28
C VAL A 102 -16.49 -7.90 -5.00
N THR A 103 -16.68 -6.61 -5.31
CA THR A 103 -17.87 -6.10 -6.00
C THR A 103 -18.03 -6.70 -7.40
N TRP A 104 -16.94 -6.83 -8.15
CA TRP A 104 -16.98 -7.37 -9.51
C TRP A 104 -17.32 -8.86 -9.51
N ASN A 105 -16.72 -9.66 -8.61
CA ASN A 105 -17.05 -11.09 -8.49
C ASN A 105 -18.54 -11.31 -8.21
N TYR A 106 -19.14 -10.48 -7.36
CA TYR A 106 -20.54 -10.67 -6.99
C TYR A 106 -21.52 -10.37 -8.12
N HIS A 107 -21.24 -9.39 -8.98
CA HIS A 107 -22.13 -9.09 -10.10
C HIS A 107 -22.14 -10.19 -11.17
N LEU A 108 -21.05 -10.97 -11.29
CA LEU A 108 -20.94 -12.07 -12.26
C LEU A 108 -21.48 -13.41 -11.74
N ILE A 109 -21.40 -13.68 -10.43
CA ILE A 109 -21.78 -14.98 -9.85
C ILE A 109 -23.31 -15.08 -9.63
N PHE A 110 -24.00 -13.97 -9.40
CA PHE A 110 -25.45 -13.94 -9.20
C PHE A 110 -26.12 -12.97 -10.20
N PRO A 111 -26.25 -13.34 -11.48
CA PRO A 111 -27.08 -12.58 -12.39
C PRO A 111 -28.52 -12.65 -11.88
N LYS A 112 -29.01 -11.55 -11.26
CA LYS A 112 -30.43 -11.41 -10.88
C LYS A 112 -31.26 -11.36 -12.18
N GLY A 113 -31.71 -12.53 -12.66
CA GLY A 113 -32.77 -12.77 -13.65
C GLY A 113 -32.63 -12.07 -15.01
N ASN A 114 -32.40 -12.84 -16.10
CA ASN A 114 -32.54 -12.49 -17.53
C ASN A 114 -32.04 -11.12 -18.06
N GLN A 115 -31.46 -10.25 -17.24
CA GLN A 115 -30.85 -9.00 -17.65
C GLN A 115 -29.35 -9.12 -17.39
N THR A 116 -28.65 -9.61 -18.41
CA THR A 116 -27.22 -9.42 -18.57
C THR A 116 -26.96 -7.94 -18.87
N THR A 117 -27.07 -7.07 -17.89
CA THR A 117 -26.48 -5.72 -17.96
C THR A 117 -24.98 -5.86 -17.75
N ALA A 118 -24.29 -6.31 -18.80
CA ALA A 118 -22.86 -6.07 -18.92
C ALA A 118 -22.66 -4.55 -18.93
N MET A 119 -21.94 -4.00 -17.95
CA MET A 119 -21.58 -2.57 -17.92
C MET A 119 -20.68 -2.17 -19.12
N PHE A 120 -20.18 -3.16 -19.85
CA PHE A 120 -19.70 -3.03 -21.23
C PHE A 120 -20.62 -3.82 -22.16
N THR A 121 -21.82 -3.31 -22.43
CA THR A 121 -22.47 -3.62 -23.70
C THR A 121 -21.63 -2.95 -24.77
N ILE A 122 -20.64 -3.68 -25.29
CA ILE A 122 -20.28 -3.48 -26.69
C ILE A 122 -21.59 -3.81 -27.38
N GLU A 123 -22.34 -2.77 -27.79
CA GLU A 123 -23.48 -2.95 -28.67
C GLU A 123 -22.97 -3.83 -29.79
N THR A 124 -23.38 -5.10 -29.79
CA THR A 124 -23.33 -5.91 -30.98
C THR A 124 -24.23 -5.16 -31.92
N ALA A 125 -23.63 -4.30 -32.74
CA ALA A 125 -24.27 -3.82 -33.94
C ALA A 125 -24.73 -5.10 -34.64
N GLU A 126 -26.03 -5.37 -34.61
CA GLU A 126 -26.69 -6.31 -35.49
C GLU A 126 -26.58 -5.73 -36.90
N GLY A 127 -25.36 -5.73 -37.41
CA GLY A 127 -25.02 -5.40 -38.78
C GLY A 127 -25.39 -6.61 -39.62
N LYS A 128 -26.66 -6.71 -39.98
CA LYS A 128 -27.03 -7.21 -41.30
C LYS A 128 -26.46 -6.22 -42.31
N GLY A 129 -25.20 -6.41 -42.65
CA GLY A 129 -24.50 -5.56 -43.60
C GLY A 129 -23.14 -6.15 -43.84
N ASP A 130 -23.01 -6.80 -44.99
CA ASP A 130 -21.76 -7.23 -45.62
C ASP A 130 -20.87 -6.00 -45.87
N ASN A 131 -20.32 -5.42 -44.80
CA ASN A 131 -19.28 -4.40 -44.89
C ASN A 131 -17.93 -5.12 -44.84
N PRO A 132 -17.24 -5.28 -45.99
CA PRO A 132 -15.92 -5.92 -46.07
C PRO A 132 -14.79 -5.11 -45.41
N HIS A 133 -15.13 -4.05 -44.68
CA HIS A 133 -14.20 -3.21 -43.90
C HIS A 133 -14.39 -3.34 -42.38
N SER A 134 -15.19 -4.29 -41.89
CA SER A 134 -15.18 -4.60 -40.47
C SER A 134 -13.89 -5.35 -40.13
N ILE A 135 -13.06 -4.72 -39.28
CA ILE A 135 -11.69 -5.13 -38.97
C ILE A 135 -11.61 -6.43 -38.14
N CYS A 136 -12.74 -7.00 -37.70
CA CYS A 136 -12.79 -8.26 -36.97
C CYS A 136 -13.99 -9.12 -37.41
N PRO A 137 -13.78 -10.30 -38.04
CA PRO A 137 -14.85 -11.18 -38.49
C PRO A 137 -15.42 -12.12 -37.40
N TYR A 138 -14.93 -12.04 -36.16
CA TYR A 138 -15.36 -12.93 -35.09
C TYR A 138 -16.41 -12.26 -34.20
N SER A 139 -17.66 -12.72 -34.27
CA SER A 139 -18.64 -12.51 -33.20
C SER A 139 -18.17 -13.31 -31.99
N CYS A 140 -17.48 -12.64 -31.06
CA CYS A 140 -17.17 -13.23 -29.75
C CYS A 140 -18.49 -13.41 -29.01
N ASP A 141 -19.10 -14.59 -29.15
CA ASP A 141 -20.34 -14.90 -28.48
C ASP A 141 -20.07 -14.97 -26.97
N GLN A 142 -20.57 -13.95 -26.26
CA GLN A 142 -20.26 -13.64 -24.85
C GLN A 142 -20.59 -14.81 -23.91
N ILE A 143 -21.53 -15.67 -24.34
CA ILE A 143 -22.08 -16.81 -23.61
C ILE A 143 -21.07 -17.96 -23.52
N SER A 144 -20.34 -18.25 -24.61
CA SER A 144 -19.32 -19.32 -24.66
C SER A 144 -18.07 -19.03 -23.81
N PHE A 145 -17.84 -17.77 -23.45
CA PHE A 145 -16.71 -17.36 -22.62
C PHE A 145 -16.96 -17.55 -21.12
N LEU A 146 -18.23 -17.59 -20.69
CA LEU A 146 -18.62 -17.62 -19.28
C LEU A 146 -18.79 -19.04 -18.72
N GLU A 147 -19.32 -19.99 -19.49
CA GLU A 147 -19.64 -21.33 -18.95
C GLU A 147 -18.42 -22.20 -18.62
N ASP A 148 -17.34 -22.14 -19.42
CA ASP A 148 -16.20 -23.07 -19.27
C ASP A 148 -15.02 -22.48 -18.46
N LYS A 149 -15.15 -21.25 -17.93
CA LYS A 149 -14.03 -20.48 -17.34
C LYS A 149 -14.25 -19.96 -15.93
N HIS A 150 -15.29 -20.41 -15.22
CA HIS A 150 -15.52 -20.04 -13.82
C HIS A 150 -14.28 -20.24 -12.94
N TYR A 151 -13.56 -21.35 -13.11
CA TYR A 151 -12.35 -21.64 -12.32
C TYR A 151 -11.19 -20.69 -12.64
N VAL A 152 -10.97 -20.37 -13.93
CA VAL A 152 -9.93 -19.43 -14.37
C VAL A 152 -10.19 -18.03 -13.80
N TYR A 153 -11.46 -17.63 -13.77
CA TYR A 153 -11.88 -16.34 -13.23
C TYR A 153 -11.67 -16.24 -11.71
N ILE A 154 -12.06 -17.28 -10.95
CA ILE A 154 -11.82 -17.35 -9.50
C ILE A 154 -10.31 -17.31 -9.20
N ILE A 155 -9.49 -18.07 -9.93
CA ILE A 155 -8.04 -18.04 -9.76
C ILE A 155 -7.48 -16.64 -10.02
N TYR A 156 -7.91 -15.99 -11.11
CA TYR A 156 -7.44 -14.65 -11.45
C TYR A 156 -7.75 -13.65 -10.33
N ASN A 157 -8.97 -13.68 -9.80
CA ASN A 157 -9.37 -12.80 -8.70
C ASN A 157 -8.64 -13.08 -7.39
N MET A 158 -8.42 -14.36 -7.07
CA MET A 158 -7.59 -14.74 -5.93
C MET A 158 -6.17 -14.21 -6.09
N LEU A 159 -5.60 -14.29 -7.30
CA LEU A 159 -4.26 -13.80 -7.58
C LEU A 159 -4.17 -12.26 -7.44
N VAL A 160 -5.17 -11.53 -7.95
CA VAL A 160 -5.26 -10.07 -7.79
C VAL A 160 -5.43 -9.69 -6.32
N ALA A 161 -6.30 -10.37 -5.58
CA ALA A 161 -6.50 -10.13 -4.14
C ALA A 161 -5.23 -10.41 -3.33
N CYS A 162 -4.57 -11.56 -3.58
CA CYS A 162 -3.29 -11.91 -2.96
C CYS A 162 -2.21 -10.87 -3.25
N ARG A 163 -2.15 -10.32 -4.47
CA ARG A 163 -1.23 -9.24 -4.82
C ARG A 163 -1.45 -8.01 -3.94
N HIS A 164 -2.68 -7.50 -3.85
CA HIS A 164 -2.99 -6.32 -3.03
C HIS A 164 -2.71 -6.57 -1.54
N LEU A 165 -2.98 -7.78 -1.05
CA LEU A 165 -2.65 -8.19 0.31
C LEU A 165 -1.12 -8.20 0.54
N MET A 166 -0.35 -8.80 -0.37
CA MET A 166 1.12 -8.82 -0.28
C MET A 166 1.71 -7.41 -0.30
N THR A 167 1.22 -6.52 -1.16
CA THR A 167 1.62 -5.11 -1.23
C THR A 167 1.40 -4.39 0.11
N ALA A 168 0.24 -4.61 0.74
CA ALA A 168 -0.07 -4.05 2.05
C ALA A 168 0.83 -4.63 3.16
N VAL A 169 0.95 -5.96 3.23
CA VAL A 169 1.76 -6.65 4.26
C VAL A 169 3.23 -6.25 4.16
N LEU A 170 3.80 -6.21 2.95
CA LEU A 170 5.19 -5.81 2.74
C LEU A 170 5.42 -4.37 3.22
N SER A 171 4.50 -3.46 2.95
CA SER A 171 4.59 -2.07 3.43
C SER A 171 4.58 -1.98 4.94
N PHE A 172 3.68 -2.71 5.61
CA PHE A 172 3.66 -2.75 7.07
C PHE A 172 4.95 -3.31 7.66
N PHE A 173 5.52 -4.34 7.04
CA PHE A 173 6.77 -4.93 7.49
C PHE A 173 7.95 -3.96 7.35
N VAL A 174 8.05 -3.28 6.20
CA VAL A 174 9.06 -2.26 5.90
C VAL A 174 9.05 -1.15 6.94
N VAL A 175 7.86 -0.65 7.29
CA VAL A 175 7.69 0.38 8.32
C VAL A 175 7.98 -0.15 9.73
N GLY A 176 7.66 -1.42 9.98
CA GLY A 176 7.72 -2.03 11.30
C GLY A 176 6.46 -1.81 12.11
N GLY A 177 5.32 -1.68 11.45
CA GLY A 177 4.01 -1.39 12.05
C GLY A 177 3.28 -0.24 11.35
N MET A 178 2.30 0.34 12.04
CA MET A 178 1.49 1.46 11.53
C MET A 178 2.14 2.84 11.73
N ASP A 179 3.09 2.97 12.65
CA ASP A 179 3.79 4.22 12.93
C ASP A 179 5.23 3.95 13.41
N LEU A 180 6.15 4.83 13.04
CA LEU A 180 7.55 4.83 13.50
C LEU A 180 7.71 5.27 14.97
N LYS A 181 6.60 5.60 15.66
CA LYS A 181 6.59 6.03 17.06
C LYS A 181 7.42 5.12 17.98
N TYR A 182 7.38 3.81 17.74
CA TYR A 182 8.14 2.84 18.55
C TYR A 182 9.66 3.07 18.51
N ILE A 183 10.23 3.59 17.40
CA ILE A 183 11.67 3.88 17.30
C ILE A 183 12.05 5.00 18.27
N TRP A 184 11.24 6.07 18.29
CA TRP A 184 11.44 7.19 19.19
C TRP A 184 11.23 6.80 20.65
N ASP A 185 10.17 6.03 20.94
CA ASP A 185 9.91 5.51 22.28
C ASP A 185 11.07 4.62 22.77
N ARG A 186 11.59 3.73 21.91
CA ARG A 186 12.77 2.90 22.22
C ARG A 186 14.01 3.76 22.50
N PHE A 187 14.23 4.83 21.73
CA PHE A 187 15.31 5.78 21.98
C PHE A 187 15.14 6.48 23.33
N ARG A 188 13.95 7.00 23.64
CA ARG A 188 13.63 7.65 24.93
C ARG A 188 13.87 6.71 26.11
N ILE A 189 13.38 5.46 26.01
CA ILE A 189 13.59 4.43 27.03
C ILE A 189 15.08 4.17 27.25
N LYS A 190 15.89 4.09 26.19
CA LYS A 190 17.35 3.93 26.31
C LYS A 190 18.02 5.11 27.03
N ILE A 191 17.55 6.33 26.82
CA ILE A 191 18.05 7.51 27.55
C ILE A 191 17.65 7.43 29.03
N TYR A 192 16.44 6.98 29.34
CA TYR A 192 15.96 6.85 30.72
C TYR A 192 16.73 5.81 31.52
N TYR A 193 17.04 4.66 30.93
CA TYR A 193 17.79 3.61 31.63
C TYR A 193 19.28 3.92 31.83
N LYS A 194 19.82 4.94 31.15
CA LYS A 194 21.23 5.36 31.32
C LYS A 194 21.44 6.36 32.46
N PHE A 195 20.45 6.48 33.36
CA PHE A 195 20.49 7.38 34.49
C PHE A 195 21.59 7.03 35.48
N THR A 196 22.55 7.93 35.65
CA THR A 196 23.62 7.80 36.67
C THR A 196 23.49 8.94 37.67
N ALA A 197 23.51 8.61 38.98
CA ALA A 197 23.34 9.58 40.07
C ALA A 197 24.33 10.76 40.00
N LYS A 198 25.56 10.53 39.52
CA LYS A 198 26.63 11.53 39.40
C LYS A 198 26.23 12.76 38.55
N ASN A 199 25.36 12.61 37.55
CA ASN A 199 24.96 13.66 36.62
C ASN A 199 23.43 13.89 36.61
N PHE A 200 22.78 13.78 37.77
CA PHE A 200 21.33 13.94 37.92
C PHE A 200 20.73 15.19 37.21
N PRO A 201 21.25 16.43 37.40
CA PRO A 201 20.64 17.61 36.79
C PRO A 201 20.73 17.59 35.25
N PHE A 202 21.81 17.06 34.68
CA PHE A 202 21.96 16.88 33.24
C PHE A 202 20.90 15.92 32.69
N TRP A 203 20.76 14.73 33.28
CA TRP A 203 19.80 13.72 32.82
C TRP A 203 18.35 14.20 32.96
N LYS A 204 18.03 14.94 34.03
CA LYS A 204 16.70 15.53 34.23
C LYS A 204 16.36 16.53 33.13
N SER A 205 17.29 17.42 32.78
CA SER A 205 17.08 18.42 31.72
C SER A 205 17.01 17.76 30.34
N LEU A 206 17.85 16.75 30.07
CA LEU A 206 17.83 16.02 28.81
C LEU A 206 16.52 15.25 28.64
N LYS A 207 16.03 14.60 29.70
CA LYS A 207 14.73 13.93 29.72
C LYS A 207 13.62 14.92 29.37
N LYS A 208 13.55 16.06 30.07
CA LYS A 208 12.54 17.11 29.80
C LYS A 208 12.58 17.57 28.35
N PHE A 209 13.78 17.71 27.77
CA PHE A 209 13.94 18.07 26.36
C PHE A 209 13.45 16.96 25.42
N VAL A 210 13.86 15.70 25.61
CA VAL A 210 13.42 14.58 24.76
C VAL A 210 11.89 14.40 24.83
N ASP A 211 11.29 14.60 26.00
CA ASP A 211 9.85 14.54 26.20
C ASP A 211 9.12 15.70 25.51
N SER A 212 9.74 16.88 25.43
CA SER A 212 9.17 18.00 24.67
C SER A 212 9.13 17.75 23.16
N LEU A 213 9.98 16.85 22.64
CA LEU A 213 10.02 16.47 21.23
C LEU A 213 8.98 15.39 20.88
N HIS A 214 7.82 15.40 21.54
CA HIS A 214 6.81 14.39 21.28
C HIS A 214 6.21 14.54 19.88
N PRO A 215 6.34 13.54 19.00
CA PRO A 215 5.72 13.60 17.68
C PRO A 215 4.20 13.52 17.86
N GLN A 216 3.51 14.64 17.65
CA GLN A 216 2.05 14.65 17.64
C GLN A 216 1.59 13.72 16.52
N THR A 217 0.71 12.78 16.87
CA THR A 217 0.04 11.94 15.88
C THR A 217 -1.25 12.66 15.57
N THR A 218 -1.28 13.38 14.45
CA THR A 218 -2.46 14.13 14.06
C THR A 218 -3.61 13.14 13.82
N VAL A 219 -4.75 13.38 14.45
CA VAL A 219 -5.98 12.56 14.28
C VAL A 219 -6.36 12.43 12.80
N ALA A 220 -6.07 13.45 11.99
CA ALA A 220 -6.24 13.44 10.54
C ALA A 220 -5.54 12.25 9.85
N ASN A 221 -4.34 11.87 10.31
CA ASN A 221 -3.62 10.73 9.73
C ASN A 221 -4.33 9.41 10.06
N LEU A 222 -4.86 9.28 11.28
CA LEU A 222 -5.65 8.11 11.67
C LEU A 222 -6.93 8.03 10.83
N LEU A 223 -7.65 9.14 10.67
CA LEU A 223 -8.87 9.21 9.86
C LEU A 223 -8.62 8.81 8.39
N SER A 224 -7.46 9.15 7.83
CA SER A 224 -7.10 8.75 6.46
C SER A 224 -7.02 7.22 6.27
N PHE A 225 -6.77 6.46 7.35
CA PHE A 225 -6.82 5.00 7.34
C PHE A 225 -8.24 4.43 7.54
N PHE A 226 -9.13 5.19 8.20
CA PHE A 226 -10.50 4.76 8.46
C PHE A 226 -11.40 4.90 7.24
N ILE A 227 -11.27 5.96 6.45
CA ILE A 227 -12.14 6.22 5.27
C ILE A 227 -12.18 5.01 4.30
N PRO A 228 -11.04 4.41 3.90
CA PRO A 228 -11.06 3.27 2.99
C PRO A 228 -11.65 2.02 3.63
N MET A 229 -11.43 1.81 4.95
CA MET A 229 -12.03 0.70 5.68
C MET A 229 -13.54 0.84 5.83
N VAL A 230 -14.05 2.05 6.06
CA VAL A 230 -15.50 2.32 6.08
C VAL A 230 -16.08 2.07 4.70
N GLY A 231 -15.43 2.54 3.63
CA GLY A 231 -15.86 2.26 2.25
C GLY A 231 -15.94 0.77 1.94
N PHE A 232 -14.92 0.00 2.35
CA PHE A 232 -14.92 -1.45 2.23
C PHE A 232 -16.03 -2.11 3.05
N ALA A 233 -16.21 -1.70 4.32
CA ALA A 233 -17.27 -2.21 5.17
C ALA A 233 -18.67 -1.90 4.62
N THR A 234 -18.90 -0.70 4.07
CA THR A 234 -20.17 -0.35 3.43
C THR A 234 -20.42 -1.18 2.18
N ALA A 235 -19.39 -1.49 1.39
CA ALA A 235 -19.52 -2.36 0.21
C ALA A 235 -19.84 -3.81 0.60
N LEU A 236 -19.34 -4.29 1.74
CA LEU A 236 -19.71 -5.59 2.29
C LEU A 236 -21.14 -5.59 2.88
N LEU A 237 -21.52 -4.52 3.57
CA LEU A 237 -22.80 -4.43 4.30
C LEU A 237 -24.00 -4.08 3.41
N SER A 238 -23.82 -3.30 2.33
CA SER A 238 -24.92 -2.95 1.41
C SER A 238 -25.59 -4.19 0.83
N LYS A 239 -24.88 -5.32 0.82
CA LYS A 239 -25.36 -6.61 0.35
C LYS A 239 -26.36 -7.28 1.30
N ASN A 240 -26.25 -7.09 2.62
CA ASN A 240 -27.16 -7.75 3.57
C ASN A 240 -28.55 -7.10 3.62
N VAL A 241 -28.72 -5.92 3.02
CA VAL A 241 -29.98 -5.15 3.06
C VAL A 241 -30.95 -5.61 1.96
N ASP A 242 -30.45 -6.16 0.85
CA ASP A 242 -31.29 -6.59 -0.29
C ASP A 242 -31.85 -8.01 -0.14
N ASP A 243 -31.50 -8.73 0.94
CA ASP A 243 -31.97 -10.09 1.26
C ASP A 243 -33.03 -10.11 2.39
N PHE A 244 -33.55 -8.94 2.80
CA PHE A 244 -34.67 -8.77 3.74
C PHE A 244 -35.86 -8.06 3.07
#